data_AF-A0A7U4J9Y8-F1
#
_entry.id   AF-A0A7U4J9Y8-F1
#
_cell.length_a   1.000
_cell.length_b   1.000
_cell.length_c   1.000
_cell.angle_alpha   90.00
_cell.angle_beta   90.00
_cell.angle_gamma   90.00
#
_symmetry.space_group_name_H-M   'P 1'
#
loop_
_entity.id
_entity.type
_entity.pdbx_description
1 polymer ?
#
loop_
_entity_poly.entity_id
_entity_poly.type
_entity_poly.pdbx_seq_one_letter_code
_entity_poly.pdbx_strand_id
1 'polypeptide(L)'
;MADQADIAELSFEEALKELERIVGRLESGDAALQEAIDLYERGDRLRRQCAARLDSAQARIEAIRTDAEGRPTGTTPFAAA
;
A
#
# COMPACT_ATOMS: atom_id res chain seq x y z
N MET A 1 -9.13 -16.63 -0.96
CA MET A 1 -7.69 -16.82 -0.69
C MET A 1 -6.83 -16.51 -1.90
N ALA A 2 -7.16 -16.96 -3.13
CA ALA A 2 -6.41 -16.62 -4.34
C ALA A 2 -6.27 -15.10 -4.56
N ASP A 3 -7.38 -14.36 -4.43
CA ASP A 3 -7.42 -12.90 -4.58
C ASP A 3 -6.52 -12.11 -3.60
N GLN A 4 -6.16 -12.75 -2.48
CA GLN A 4 -5.36 -12.14 -1.41
C GLN A 4 -3.86 -12.30 -1.67
N ALA A 5 -3.45 -13.39 -2.32
CA ALA A 5 -2.08 -13.60 -2.77
C ALA A 5 -1.76 -12.64 -3.93
N ASP A 6 -2.70 -12.48 -4.87
CA ASP A 6 -2.53 -11.61 -6.03
C ASP A 6 -2.25 -10.15 -5.63
N ILE A 7 -2.99 -9.60 -4.66
CA ILE A 7 -2.79 -8.22 -4.19
C ILE A 7 -1.46 -8.02 -3.46
N ALA A 8 -0.98 -9.03 -2.72
CA ALA A 8 0.27 -8.94 -1.99
C ALA A 8 1.49 -8.83 -2.92
N GLU A 9 1.41 -9.43 -4.11
CA GLU A 9 2.49 -9.44 -5.10
C GLU A 9 2.55 -8.15 -5.94
N LEU A 10 1.46 -7.39 -6.05
CA LEU A 10 1.41 -6.13 -6.81
C LEU A 10 2.39 -5.08 -6.25
N SER A 11 3.14 -4.41 -7.12
CA SER A 11 3.87 -3.18 -6.77
C SER A 11 2.94 -2.08 -6.26
N PHE A 12 3.51 -1.01 -5.69
CA PHE A 12 2.70 0.12 -5.21
C PHE A 12 1.92 0.76 -6.38
N GLU A 13 2.59 0.98 -7.50
CA GLU A 13 2.04 1.61 -8.70
C GLU A 13 0.92 0.75 -9.32
N GLU A 14 1.09 -0.57 -9.36
CA GLU A 14 0.06 -1.49 -9.86
C GLU A 14 -1.16 -1.51 -8.95
N ALA A 15 -0.96 -1.60 -7.63
CA ALA A 15 -2.04 -1.59 -6.65
C ALA A 15 -2.81 -0.27 -6.67
N LEU A 16 -2.11 0.86 -6.81
CA LEU A 16 -2.72 2.19 -6.92
C LEU A 16 -3.55 2.31 -8.21
N LYS A 17 -2.99 1.92 -9.35
CA LYS A 17 -3.70 1.95 -10.64
C LYS A 17 -4.95 1.09 -10.64
N GLU A 18 -4.90 -0.05 -9.95
CA GLU A 18 -6.07 -0.90 -9.79
C GLU A 18 -7.12 -0.28 -8.86
N LEU A 19 -6.70 0.32 -7.75
CA LEU A 19 -7.59 1.04 -6.84
C LEU A 19 -8.31 2.19 -7.55
N GLU A 20 -7.60 2.99 -8.36
CA GLU A 20 -8.19 4.07 -9.16
C GLU A 20 -9.26 3.55 -10.12
N ARG A 21 -9.04 2.40 -10.75
CA ARG A 21 -10.03 1.77 -11.65
C ARG A 21 -11.28 1.35 -10.89
N ILE A 22 -11.11 0.77 -9.70
CA ILE A 22 -12.23 0.35 -8.84
C ILE A 22 -13.04 1.57 -8.41
N VAL A 23 -12.37 2.63 -7.96
CA VAL A 23 -13.02 3.89 -7.57
C VAL A 23 -13.82 4.44 -8.75
N GLY A 24 -13.21 4.55 -9.94
CA GLY A 24 -13.92 5.03 -11.12
C GLY A 24 -15.14 4.19 -11.51
N ARG A 25 -15.07 2.86 -11.32
CA ARG A 25 -16.20 1.95 -11.56
C ARG A 25 -17.33 2.11 -10.53
N LEU A 26 -17.00 2.33 -9.27
CA LEU A 26 -17.98 2.60 -8.21
C LEU A 26 -18.64 3.97 -8.40
N GLU A 27 -17.87 4.99 -8.77
CA GLU A 27 -18.34 6.35 -9.01
C GLU A 27 -19.25 6.46 -10.25
N SER A 28 -19.07 5.60 -11.25
CA SER A 28 -19.95 5.60 -12.43
C SER A 28 -21.38 5.17 -12.11
N GLY A 29 -21.58 4.41 -11.02
CA GLY A 29 -22.89 3.89 -10.61
C GLY A 29 -23.43 2.77 -11.50
N ASP A 30 -22.65 2.27 -12.46
CA ASP A 30 -23.08 1.23 -13.41
C ASP A 30 -22.90 -0.20 -12.88
N ALA A 31 -22.31 -0.36 -11.70
CA ALA A 31 -22.09 -1.65 -11.07
C ALA A 31 -23.37 -2.15 -10.39
N ALA A 32 -23.72 -3.42 -10.60
CA ALA A 32 -24.80 -4.06 -9.84
C ALA A 32 -24.44 -4.11 -8.34
N LEU A 33 -25.43 -4.19 -7.45
CA LEU A 33 -25.20 -4.16 -5.99
C LEU A 33 -24.13 -5.17 -5.53
N GLN A 34 -24.21 -6.41 -6.01
CA GLN A 34 -23.22 -7.44 -5.64
C GLN A 34 -21.82 -7.09 -6.16
N GLU A 35 -21.71 -6.63 -7.42
CA GLU A 35 -20.43 -6.18 -8.01
C GLU A 35 -19.85 -5.00 -7.22
N ALA A 36 -20.69 -4.05 -6.80
CA ALA A 36 -20.27 -2.90 -6.01
C ALA A 36 -19.70 -3.30 -4.64
N ILE A 37 -20.29 -4.31 -3.99
CA ILE A 37 -19.76 -4.87 -2.74
C ILE A 37 -18.39 -5.51 -2.97
N ASP A 38 -18.27 -6.34 -4.00
CA ASP A 38 -17.01 -7.03 -4.33
C ASP A 38 -15.89 -6.03 -4.68
N LEU A 39 -16.23 -5.00 -5.47
CA LEU A 39 -15.34 -3.89 -5.81
C LEU A 39 -14.89 -3.13 -4.55
N TYR A 40 -15.81 -2.82 -3.64
CA TYR A 40 -15.48 -2.14 -2.39
C TYR A 40 -14.51 -2.96 -1.52
N GLU A 41 -14.79 -4.24 -1.34
CA GLU A 41 -13.93 -5.13 -0.56
C GLU A 41 -12.52 -5.22 -1.15
N ARG A 42 -12.41 -5.40 -2.47
CA ARG A 42 -11.12 -5.40 -3.17
C ARG A 42 -10.42 -4.05 -3.03
N GLY A 43 -11.15 -2.95 -3.14
CA GLY A 43 -10.65 -1.59 -2.94
C GLY A 43 -10.05 -1.37 -1.55
N ASP A 44 -10.72 -1.80 -0.47
CA ASP A 44 -10.17 -1.68 0.89
C ASP A 44 -8.90 -2.52 1.07
N ARG A 45 -8.84 -3.71 0.46
CA ARG A 45 -7.62 -4.55 0.47
C ARG A 45 -6.45 -3.85 -0.21
N LEU A 46 -6.65 -3.29 -1.41
CA LEU A 46 -5.62 -2.53 -2.14
C LEU A 46 -5.16 -1.31 -1.36
N ARG A 47 -6.10 -0.55 -0.76
CA ARG A 47 -5.80 0.61 0.08
C ARG A 47 -4.87 0.24 1.25
N ARG A 48 -5.16 -0.87 1.94
CA ARG A 48 -4.31 -1.37 3.03
C ARG A 48 -2.91 -1.75 2.55
N GLN A 49 -2.81 -2.40 1.39
CA GLN A 49 -1.51 -2.77 0.81
C GLN A 49 -0.69 -1.54 0.43
N CYS A 50 -1.32 -0.54 -0.19
CA CYS A 50 -0.66 0.73 -0.50
C CYS A 50 -0.14 1.43 0.76
N ALA A 51 -0.96 1.52 1.81
CA ALA A 51 -0.55 2.09 3.09
C ALA A 51 0.66 1.34 3.69
N ALA A 52 0.60 0.00 3.75
CA ALA A 52 1.70 -0.81 4.28
C ALA A 52 3.01 -0.62 3.50
N ARG A 53 2.95 -0.47 2.17
CA ARG A 53 4.11 -0.19 1.33
C ARG A 53 4.69 1.20 1.61
N LEU A 54 3.84 2.21 1.77
CA LEU A 54 4.26 3.57 2.13
C LEU A 54 4.90 3.63 3.52
N ASP A 55 4.32 2.96 4.51
CA ASP A 55 4.86 2.87 5.86
C ASP A 55 6.25 2.22 5.86
N SER A 56 6.42 1.13 5.11
CA SER A 56 7.71 0.46 4.93
C SER A 56 8.74 1.37 4.25
N ALA A 57 8.34 2.10 3.20
CA ALA A 57 9.21 3.05 2.53
C ALA A 57 9.64 4.19 3.46
N GLN A 58 8.70 4.74 4.25
CA GLN A 58 8.98 5.77 5.23
C GLN A 58 9.96 5.28 6.30
N ALA A 59 9.73 4.10 6.88
CA ALA A 59 10.63 3.52 7.87
C ALA A 59 12.05 3.34 7.33
N ARG A 60 12.20 2.95 6.07
CA ARG A 60 13.50 2.83 5.41
C ARG A 60 14.18 4.20 5.23
N ILE A 61 13.43 5.24 4.88
CA ILE A 61 13.96 6.61 4.76
C ILE A 61 14.41 7.12 6.14
N GLU A 62 13.60 6.92 7.17
CA GLU A 62 13.91 7.35 8.53
C GLU A 62 15.18 6.67 9.07
N ALA A 63 15.39 5.39 8.76
CA ALA A 63 16.57 4.63 9.16
C ALA A 63 17.90 5.11 8.51
N ILE A 64 17.83 5.86 7.41
CA ILE A 64 19.03 6.38 6.72
C ILE A 64 19.15 7.91 6.82
N ARG A 65 18.19 8.59 7.47
CA ARG A 65 18.14 10.05 7.52
C ARG A 65 19.28 10.59 8.37
N THR A 66 20.05 11.52 7.83
CA THR A 66 21.10 12.26 8.56
C THR A 66 20.67 13.69 8.89
N ASP A 67 21.23 14.27 9.96
CA ASP A 67 21.11 15.69 10.29
C ASP A 67 21.98 16.56 9.35
N ALA A 68 21.94 17.87 9.57
CA ALA A 68 22.70 18.86 8.80
C ALA A 68 24.22 18.68 8.91
N GLU A 69 24.70 17.97 9.95
CA GLU A 69 26.12 17.63 10.16
C GLU A 69 26.48 16.24 9.61
N GLY A 70 25.55 15.57 8.91
CA GLY A 70 25.75 14.25 8.32
C GLY A 70 25.67 13.10 9.33
N ARG A 71 25.20 13.34 10.56
CA ARG A 71 25.05 12.30 11.58
C ARG A 71 23.69 11.60 11.42
N PRO A 72 23.61 10.27 11.49
CA PRO A 72 22.35 9.56 11.38
C PRO A 72 21.41 9.94 12.54
N THR A 73 20.21 10.41 12.19
CA THR A 73 19.14 10.79 13.14
C THR A 73 18.16 9.66 13.42
N GLY A 74 18.12 8.64 12.56
CA GLY A 74 17.49 7.35 12.83
C GLY A 74 18.57 6.29 12.78
N THR A 75 18.80 5.58 13.89
CA THR A 75 19.67 4.38 13.90
C THR A 75 18.86 3.22 14.45
N THR A 76 18.81 2.12 13.71
CA THR A 76 18.27 0.85 14.23
C THR A 76 19.45 0.04 14.77
N PRO A 77 19.50 -0.28 16.08
CA PRO A 77 20.60 -1.04 16.64
C PRO A 77 20.68 -2.43 15.99
N PHE A 78 21.88 -2.84 15.58
CA PHE A 78 22.13 -4.23 15.21
C PHE A 78 22.12 -5.09 16.48
N ALA A 79 21.02 -5.79 16.73
CA ALA A 79 20.96 -6.78 17.79
C ALA A 79 21.71 -8.04 17.32
N ALA A 80 22.97 -8.18 17.73
CA ALA A 80 23.70 -9.43 17.61
C ALA A 80 23.12 -10.44 18.60
N ALA A 81 22.63 -11.57 18.10
CA ALA A 81 22.20 -12.72 18.91
C ALA A 81 23.42 -13.50 19.43
#